data_AF-A0A6B3FYN8-F1
#
_entry.id   AF-A0A6B3FYN8-F1
#
_cell.length_a   1.000
_cell.length_b   1.000
_cell.length_c   1.000
_cell.angle_alpha   90.00
_cell.angle_beta   90.00
_cell.angle_gamma   90.00
#
_symmetry.space_group_name_H-M   'P 1'
#
loop_
_entity.id
_entity.type
_entity.pdbx_description
1 polymer ?
#
loop_
_entity_poly.entity_id
_entity_poly.type
_entity_poly.pdbx_seq_one_letter_code
_entity_poly.pdbx_strand_id
1 'polypeptide(L)'
;LGVPVGDATGEVADALVSEIREATERFRDAWDVRWEFHTFRGDPYNGLVTAADELKADAVVVGASESAGHRFIGSVAVRLVKAGRWPVTVVP
;
A
#
# COMPACT_ATOMS: atom_id res chain seq x y z
N LEU A 1 -2.61 29.82 -3.45
CA LEU A 1 -1.28 29.37 -3.02
C LEU A 1 -1.39 27.87 -2.76
N GLY A 2 -1.18 27.06 -3.81
CA GLY A 2 -1.24 25.60 -3.70
C GLY A 2 0.09 25.09 -3.17
N VAL A 3 0.04 24.29 -2.12
CA VAL A 3 1.22 23.56 -1.63
C VAL A 3 1.75 22.70 -2.78
N PRO A 4 3.06 22.70 -3.07
CA PRO A 4 3.62 21.80 -4.07
C PRO A 4 3.22 20.36 -3.72
N VAL A 5 2.55 19.67 -4.64
CA VAL A 5 2.09 18.28 -4.47
C VAL A 5 3.24 17.34 -4.06
N GLY A 6 4.48 17.71 -4.42
CA GLY A 6 5.69 17.01 -3.99
C GLY A 6 5.96 17.08 -2.48
N ASP A 7 5.76 18.24 -1.85
CA ASP A 7 6.05 18.46 -0.42
C ASP A 7 4.95 17.84 0.46
N ALA A 8 3.69 17.97 0.04
CA ALA A 8 2.56 17.35 0.72
C ALA A 8 2.61 15.81 0.70
N THR A 9 3.20 15.21 -0.34
CA THR A 9 3.37 13.74 -0.41
C THR A 9 4.44 13.24 0.57
N GLY A 10 5.48 14.04 0.82
CA GLY A 10 6.55 13.70 1.77
C GLY A 10 6.05 13.67 3.21
N GLU A 11 5.36 14.73 3.64
CA GLU A 11 4.81 14.82 5.00
C GLU A 11 3.79 13.70 5.30
N VAL A 12 2.93 13.39 4.31
CA VAL A 12 1.98 12.27 4.42
C VAL A 12 2.70 10.92 4.48
N ALA A 13 3.77 10.74 3.72
CA ALA A 13 4.57 9.52 3.76
C ALA A 13 5.25 9.35 5.13
N ASP A 14 5.84 10.41 5.68
CA ASP A 14 6.50 10.38 6.99
C ASP A 14 5.51 10.04 8.12
N ALA A 15 4.33 10.65 8.10
CA ALA A 15 3.26 10.33 9.06
C ALA A 15 2.86 8.85 8.98
N LEU A 16 2.66 8.32 7.77
CA LEU A 16 2.28 6.93 7.57
C LEU A 16 3.39 5.96 8.02
N VAL A 17 4.65 6.28 7.74
CA VAL A 17 5.81 5.49 8.21
C VAL A 17 5.86 5.44 9.74
N SER A 18 5.56 6.57 10.40
CA SER A 18 5.50 6.62 11.87
C SER A 18 4.40 5.69 12.41
N GLU A 19 3.20 5.75 11.84
CA GLU A 19 2.08 4.89 12.25
C GLU A 19 2.40 3.40 12.05
N ILE A 20 2.99 3.02 10.91
CA ILE A 20 3.41 1.64 10.63
C ILE A 20 4.44 1.17 11.66
N ARG A 21 5.41 2.02 12.01
CA ARG A 21 6.44 1.70 13.00
C ARG A 21 5.82 1.43 14.37
N GLU A 22 4.97 2.33 14.84
CA GLU A 22 4.27 2.15 16.12
C GLU A 22 3.41 0.89 16.13
N ALA A 23 2.67 0.62 15.04
CA ALA A 23 1.86 -0.58 14.93
C ALA A 23 2.72 -1.85 15.00
N THR A 24 3.88 -1.87 14.31
CA THR A 24 4.79 -3.01 14.32
C THR A 24 5.43 -3.21 15.70
N GLU A 25 5.76 -2.14 16.42
CA GLU A 25 6.30 -2.22 17.77
C GLU A 25 5.35 -2.86 18.77
N ARG A 26 4.03 -2.60 18.64
CA ARG A 26 3.00 -3.21 19.50
C ARG A 26 2.93 -4.73 19.40
N PHE A 27 3.39 -5.33 18.29
CA PHE A 27 3.36 -6.78 18.08
C PHE A 27 4.72 -7.46 18.20
N ARG A 28 5.78 -6.70 18.50
CA ARG A 28 7.17 -7.21 18.50
C ARG A 28 7.41 -8.33 19.51
N ASP A 29 6.68 -8.35 20.62
CA ASP A 29 6.77 -9.41 21.63
C ASP A 29 6.20 -10.75 21.14
N ALA A 30 5.33 -10.72 20.13
CA ALA A 30 4.72 -11.91 19.54
C ALA A 30 5.39 -12.33 18.22
N TRP A 31 5.84 -11.37 17.40
CA TRP A 31 6.41 -11.62 16.08
C TRP A 31 7.46 -10.56 15.71
N ASP A 32 8.66 -11.00 15.30
CA ASP A 32 9.66 -10.11 14.72
C ASP A 32 9.45 -9.98 13.20
N VAL A 33 8.80 -8.89 12.78
CA VAL A 33 8.46 -8.64 11.38
C VAL A 33 9.45 -7.67 10.76
N ARG A 34 10.16 -8.14 9.71
CA ARG A 34 10.99 -7.29 8.84
C ARG A 34 10.09 -6.64 7.79
N TRP A 35 10.21 -5.32 7.63
CA TRP A 35 9.43 -4.56 6.65
C TRP A 35 10.23 -3.40 6.05
N GLU A 36 9.81 -2.98 4.87
CA GLU A 36 10.34 -1.82 4.15
C GLU A 36 9.16 -0.97 3.65
N PHE A 37 9.37 0.34 3.52
CA PHE A 37 8.36 1.26 2.99
C PHE A 37 8.80 1.79 1.64
N HIS A 38 7.95 1.58 0.63
CA HIS A 38 8.18 2.01 -0.74
C HIS A 38 7.08 2.95 -1.18
N THR A 39 7.46 4.06 -1.81
CA THR A 39 6.51 4.99 -2.45
C THR A 39 6.65 4.89 -3.96
N PHE A 40 5.52 4.73 -4.64
CA PHE A 40 5.45 4.68 -6.10
C PHE A 40 4.60 5.86 -6.59
N ARG A 41 5.01 6.47 -7.71
CA ARG A 41 4.22 7.51 -8.38
C ARG A 41 3.36 6.90 -9.48
N GLY A 42 2.13 7.37 -9.61
CA GLY A 42 1.22 6.98 -10.70
C GLY A 42 0.00 6.18 -10.24
N ASP A 43 -0.47 5.27 -11.11
CA ASP A 43 -1.65 4.41 -10.84
C ASP A 43 -1.32 3.38 -9.74
N PRO A 44 -2.16 3.26 -8.69
CA PRO A 44 -1.89 2.35 -7.57
C PRO A 44 -1.76 0.88 -7.97
N TYR A 45 -2.54 0.41 -8.94
CA TYR A 45 -2.45 -0.98 -9.39
C TYR A 45 -1.10 -1.26 -10.03
N ASN A 46 -0.63 -0.39 -10.93
CA ASN A 46 0.70 -0.54 -11.53
C ASN A 46 1.81 -0.46 -10.47
N GLY A 47 1.69 0.45 -9.49
CA GLY A 47 2.65 0.51 -8.38
C GLY A 47 2.75 -0.79 -7.59
N LEU A 48 1.61 -1.39 -7.24
CA LEU A 48 1.56 -2.67 -6.52
C LEU A 48 2.07 -3.84 -7.37
N VAL A 49 1.76 -3.84 -8.67
CA VAL A 49 2.28 -4.85 -9.61
C VAL A 49 3.81 -4.78 -9.71
N THR A 50 4.36 -3.58 -9.90
CA THR A 50 5.81 -3.38 -9.96
C THR A 50 6.48 -3.82 -8.67
N ALA A 51 5.94 -3.42 -7.50
CA ALA A 51 6.47 -3.82 -6.21
C ALA A 51 6.47 -5.34 -6.03
N ALA A 52 5.36 -6.01 -6.37
CA ALA A 52 5.24 -7.46 -6.24
C ALA A 52 6.20 -8.21 -7.18
N ASP A 53 6.44 -7.70 -8.39
CA ASP A 53 7.41 -8.27 -9.32
C ASP A 53 8.86 -8.06 -8.84
N GLU A 54 9.22 -6.85 -8.44
CA GLU A 54 10.58 -6.52 -8.01
C GLU A 54 10.97 -7.23 -6.71
N LEU A 55 10.04 -7.28 -5.74
CA LEU A 55 10.23 -7.96 -4.47
C LEU A 55 10.00 -9.48 -4.57
N LYS A 56 9.60 -9.99 -5.74
CA LYS A 56 9.27 -11.41 -5.98
C LYS A 56 8.28 -11.94 -4.95
N ALA A 57 7.19 -11.21 -4.75
CA ALA A 57 6.20 -11.54 -3.75
C ALA A 57 5.54 -12.90 -4.03
N ASP A 58 5.35 -13.70 -2.97
CA ASP A 58 4.57 -14.94 -3.05
C ASP A 58 3.06 -14.69 -2.93
N ALA A 59 2.68 -13.57 -2.30
CA ALA A 59 1.30 -13.13 -2.13
C ALA A 59 1.21 -11.60 -1.96
N VAL A 60 0.04 -11.05 -2.20
CA VAL A 60 -0.25 -9.61 -2.03
C VAL A 60 -1.39 -9.43 -1.04
N VAL A 61 -1.18 -8.60 -0.01
CA VAL A 61 -2.22 -8.23 0.96
C VAL A 61 -2.56 -6.76 0.78
N VAL A 62 -3.85 -6.46 0.65
CA VAL A 62 -4.35 -5.09 0.49
C VAL A 62 -5.52 -4.82 1.43
N GLY A 63 -5.61 -3.60 1.95
CA GLY A 63 -6.81 -3.14 2.65
C GLY A 63 -7.99 -2.99 1.69
N ALA A 64 -9.20 -3.19 2.20
CA ALA A 64 -10.42 -2.81 1.51
C ALA A 64 -10.44 -1.29 1.32
N SER A 65 -10.81 -0.84 0.12
CA SER A 65 -10.90 0.60 -0.13
C SER A 65 -12.11 1.17 0.58
N GLU A 66 -11.89 1.90 1.67
CA GLU A 66 -12.92 2.74 2.33
C GLU A 66 -13.16 4.07 1.58
N SER A 67 -12.37 4.34 0.54
CA SER A 67 -12.25 5.65 -0.10
C SER A 67 -13.44 5.94 -1.02
N ALA A 68 -14.44 6.63 -0.49
CA ALA A 68 -15.55 7.20 -1.25
C ALA A 68 -15.15 8.26 -2.31
N GLY A 69 -13.89 8.69 -2.36
CA GLY A 69 -13.43 9.87 -3.11
C GLY A 69 -13.11 9.70 -4.61
N HIS A 70 -12.88 8.50 -5.14
CA HIS A 70 -12.49 8.29 -6.56
C HIS A 70 -13.16 7.08 -7.21
N ARG A 71 -14.50 6.95 -7.10
CA ARG A 71 -15.33 5.83 -7.62
C ARG A 71 -15.23 5.50 -9.12
N PHE A 72 -14.30 6.09 -9.89
CA PHE A 72 -14.19 5.93 -11.34
C PHE A 72 -13.04 5.03 -11.84
N ILE A 73 -12.09 4.60 -11.00
CA ILE A 73 -10.95 3.76 -11.44
C ILE A 73 -11.15 2.26 -11.12
N GLY A 74 -12.20 1.92 -10.36
CA GLY A 74 -12.45 0.56 -9.88
C GLY A 74 -11.55 0.20 -8.70
N SER A 75 -12.02 -0.72 -7.85
CA SER A 75 -11.24 -1.17 -6.69
C SER A 75 -9.91 -1.79 -7.14
N VAL A 76 -8.79 -1.24 -6.64
CA VAL A 76 -7.43 -1.75 -6.90
C VAL A 76 -7.32 -3.21 -6.47
N ALA A 77 -7.91 -3.56 -5.32
CA ALA A 77 -8.00 -4.93 -4.84
C ALA A 77 -8.73 -5.82 -5.86
N VAL A 78 -9.85 -5.37 -6.41
CA VAL A 78 -10.58 -6.12 -7.45
C VAL A 78 -9.73 -6.25 -8.72
N ARG A 79 -9.00 -5.22 -9.13
CA ARG A 79 -8.08 -5.27 -10.29
C ARG A 79 -6.97 -6.31 -10.07
N LEU A 80 -6.36 -6.34 -8.88
CA LEU A 80 -5.33 -7.33 -8.53
C LEU A 80 -5.89 -8.76 -8.53
N VAL A 81 -7.05 -8.98 -7.90
CA VAL A 81 -7.72 -10.29 -7.88
C VAL A 81 -8.04 -10.77 -9.30
N LYS A 82 -8.58 -9.89 -10.15
CA LYS A 82 -8.92 -10.22 -11.54
C LYS A 82 -7.69 -10.50 -12.41
N ALA A 83 -6.56 -9.85 -12.12
CA ALA A 83 -5.32 -10.11 -12.84
C ALA A 83 -4.76 -11.52 -12.56
N GLY A 84 -5.07 -12.10 -11.39
CA GLY A 84 -4.74 -13.50 -11.07
C GLY A 84 -3.25 -13.81 -11.03
N ARG A 85 -2.38 -12.80 -10.91
CA ARG A 85 -0.92 -12.96 -10.94
C ARG A 85 -0.35 -13.48 -9.62
N TRP A 86 -1.01 -13.17 -8.50
CA TRP A 86 -0.65 -13.59 -7.15
C TRP A 86 -1.90 -13.98 -6.36
N PRO A 87 -1.78 -14.86 -5.35
CA PRO A 87 -2.75 -14.94 -4.27
C PRO A 87 -2.94 -13.56 -3.63
N VAL A 88 -4.18 -13.05 -3.64
CA VAL A 88 -4.50 -11.72 -3.10
C VAL A 88 -5.44 -11.87 -1.91
N THR A 89 -5.04 -11.33 -0.76
CA THR A 89 -5.90 -11.21 0.43
C THR A 89 -6.38 -9.78 0.57
N VAL A 90 -7.70 -9.61 0.66
CA VAL A 90 -8.32 -8.32 0.95
C VAL A 90 -8.74 -8.30 2.41
N VAL A 91 -8.14 -7.40 3.18
CA VAL A 91 -8.43 -7.23 4.62
C VAL A 91 -9.47 -6.12 4.77
N PRO A 92 -10.61 -6.36 5.42
CA PRO A 92 -11.66 -5.35 5.61
C PRO A 92 -11.22 -4.20 6.51
#